data_AF-A0A5K7ZGB5-F1
#
_entry.id   AF-A0A5K7ZGB5-F1
#
_cell.length_a   1.000
_cell.length_b   1.000
_cell.length_c   1.000
_cell.angle_alpha   90.00
_cell.angle_beta   90.00
_cell.angle_gamma   90.00
#
_symmetry.space_group_name_H-M   'P 1'
#
loop_
_entity.id
_entity.type
_entity.pdbx_description
1 polymer ?
#
loop_
_entity_poly.entity_id
_entity_poly.type
_entity_poly.pdbx_seq_one_letter_code
_entity_poly.pdbx_strand_id
1 'polypeptide(L)'
;MLSWWTNFESIVALQGFMLMATVFFATLTGILIFLNAKKSSQSTTQLSKKLSDAQKQIKSLEKMAEAIRKELLEAKQHQDIDQLKLKTSKSSAEELRQALLDARKRLEIAETAVKAREAAEKAASSEATEMSEKAAPAVATTNSNKLVQTPEPEIDPFENKPESAADGVTLDLELEFEAGLSENQREHLIDLLDPGPKGNLDIFCVMGNENSELTAKQIEAVLAADGWKTNGVAKSAFANPHKGLLLVVNSKETAPSYASFLQRVFSTIGLTVSAKIDKKYREWSLSVIVGLVDD
;
A
#
# COMPACT_ATOMS: atom_id res chain seq x y z
N MET A 1 -102.33 0.23 19.50
CA MET A 1 -101.04 0.42 18.81
C MET A 1 -100.48 1.82 19.08
N LEU A 2 -100.01 2.15 20.30
CA LEU A 2 -99.29 3.42 20.57
C LEU A 2 -98.66 3.45 21.98
N SER A 3 -98.17 2.31 22.49
CA SER A 3 -97.49 2.24 23.81
C SER A 3 -95.97 2.33 23.73
N TRP A 4 -95.41 2.76 22.60
CA TRP A 4 -93.95 2.85 22.42
C TRP A 4 -93.37 4.28 22.58
N TRP A 5 -94.21 5.26 22.94
CA TRP A 5 -93.81 6.66 23.09
C TRP A 5 -93.55 7.12 24.54
N THR A 6 -93.66 6.25 25.54
CA THR A 6 -93.62 6.68 26.96
C THR A 6 -92.25 6.59 27.64
N ASN A 7 -91.16 6.34 26.92
CA ASN A 7 -89.82 6.37 27.54
C ASN A 7 -89.10 7.69 27.22
N PHE A 8 -89.70 8.82 27.57
CA PHE A 8 -89.04 10.13 27.46
C PHE A 8 -87.75 10.17 28.30
N GLU A 9 -87.74 9.41 29.41
CA GLU A 9 -86.55 9.18 30.24
C GLU A 9 -85.40 8.50 29.48
N SER A 10 -85.67 7.64 28.49
CA SER A 10 -84.64 6.96 27.70
C SER A 10 -83.91 7.90 26.73
N ILE A 11 -84.59 8.93 26.22
CA ILE A 11 -83.99 9.92 25.32
C ILE A 11 -83.06 10.84 26.11
N VAL A 12 -83.48 11.26 27.31
CA VAL A 12 -82.65 12.06 28.21
C VAL A 12 -81.42 11.28 28.67
N ALA A 13 -81.58 9.99 29.00
CA ALA A 13 -80.45 9.12 29.34
C ALA A 13 -79.48 8.92 28.17
N LEU A 14 -79.99 8.77 26.94
CA LEU A 14 -79.15 8.61 25.74
C LEU A 14 -78.33 9.86 25.44
N GLN A 15 -78.93 11.06 25.58
CA GLN A 15 -78.22 12.31 25.35
C GLN A 15 -77.13 12.56 26.42
N GLY A 16 -77.41 12.21 27.68
CA GLY A 16 -76.40 12.24 28.74
C GLY A 16 -75.23 11.29 28.48
N PHE A 17 -75.52 10.08 27.99
CA PHE A 17 -74.50 9.10 27.61
C PHE A 17 -73.62 9.59 26.45
N MET A 18 -74.22 10.19 25.42
CA MET A 18 -73.50 10.78 24.29
C MET A 18 -72.54 11.90 24.73
N LEU A 19 -72.96 12.79 25.63
CA LEU A 19 -72.08 13.86 26.15
C LEU A 19 -70.94 13.31 27.01
N MET A 20 -71.18 12.28 27.82
CA MET A 20 -70.11 11.62 28.57
C MET A 20 -69.10 10.91 27.65
N ALA A 21 -69.59 10.28 26.57
CA ALA A 21 -68.72 9.63 25.59
C ALA A 21 -67.81 10.62 24.86
N THR A 22 -68.30 11.80 24.47
CA THR A 22 -67.46 12.80 23.77
C THR A 22 -66.39 13.39 24.68
N VAL A 23 -66.70 13.67 25.95
CA VAL A 23 -65.70 14.12 26.94
C VAL A 23 -64.64 13.03 27.16
N PHE A 24 -65.06 11.76 27.23
CA PHE A 24 -64.12 10.64 27.36
C PHE A 24 -63.20 10.53 26.14
N PHE A 25 -63.71 10.62 24.91
CA PHE A 25 -62.87 10.58 23.71
C PHE A 25 -61.94 11.79 23.59
N ALA A 26 -62.40 12.99 23.98
CA ALA A 26 -61.57 14.20 23.96
C ALA A 26 -60.39 14.10 24.94
N THR A 27 -60.64 13.61 26.16
CA THR A 27 -59.58 13.39 27.16
C THR A 27 -58.59 12.32 26.71
N LEU A 28 -59.06 11.21 26.15
CA LEU A 28 -58.21 10.14 25.65
C LEU A 28 -57.34 10.60 24.47
N THR A 29 -57.89 11.43 23.58
CA THR A 29 -57.14 12.06 22.48
C THR A 29 -56.07 13.01 23.00
N GLY A 30 -56.36 13.83 24.01
CA GLY A 30 -55.39 14.71 24.65
C GLY A 30 -54.20 13.94 25.27
N ILE A 31 -54.48 12.82 25.94
CA ILE A 31 -53.44 11.95 26.51
C ILE A 31 -52.55 11.36 25.41
N LEU A 32 -53.12 10.88 24.30
CA LEU A 32 -52.35 10.34 23.18
C LEU A 32 -51.44 11.38 22.51
N ILE A 33 -51.94 12.60 22.31
CA ILE A 33 -51.14 13.71 21.77
C ILE A 33 -49.97 14.04 22.72
N PHE A 34 -50.22 14.10 24.03
CA PHE A 34 -49.19 14.39 25.02
C PHE A 34 -48.11 13.29 25.09
N LEU A 35 -48.50 12.02 25.04
CA LEU A 35 -47.56 10.89 25.00
C LEU A 35 -46.71 10.89 23.71
N ASN A 36 -47.32 11.20 22.56
CA ASN A 36 -46.60 11.33 21.30
C ASN A 36 -45.62 12.52 21.30
N ALA A 37 -46.02 13.66 21.86
CA ALA A 37 -45.14 14.83 21.99
C ALA A 37 -43.94 14.55 22.90
N LYS A 38 -44.14 13.84 24.02
CA LYS A 38 -43.07 13.49 24.96
C LYS A 38 -42.08 12.46 24.40
N LYS A 39 -42.54 11.49 23.60
CA LYS A 39 -41.66 10.52 22.92
C LYS A 39 -40.85 11.18 21.80
N SER A 40 -41.44 12.14 21.08
CA SER A 40 -40.77 12.86 19.99
C SER A 40 -39.57 13.68 20.46
N SER A 41 -39.66 14.38 21.60
CA SER A 41 -38.57 15.23 22.10
C SER A 41 -37.32 14.45 22.54
N GLN A 42 -37.48 13.22 23.01
CA GLN A 42 -36.34 12.36 23.33
C GLN A 42 -35.59 11.91 22.07
N SER A 43 -36.32 11.63 20.99
CA SER A 43 -35.70 11.23 19.72
C SER A 43 -34.93 12.39 19.07
N THR A 44 -35.48 13.62 19.09
CA THR A 44 -34.81 14.78 18.48
C THR A 44 -33.52 15.15 19.19
N THR A 45 -33.46 15.04 20.52
CA THR A 45 -32.24 15.29 21.31
C THR A 45 -31.16 14.23 21.08
N GLN A 46 -31.54 12.96 20.89
CA GLN A 46 -30.57 11.92 20.53
C GLN A 46 -30.02 12.11 19.10
N LEU A 47 -30.88 12.51 18.15
CA LEU A 47 -30.46 12.79 16.78
C LEU A 47 -29.53 14.00 16.71
N SER A 48 -29.83 15.09 17.44
CA SER A 48 -28.96 16.26 17.47
C SER A 48 -27.59 15.93 18.08
N LYS A 49 -27.54 15.11 19.13
CA LYS A 49 -26.29 14.62 19.71
C LYS A 49 -25.48 13.81 18.69
N LYS A 50 -26.11 12.83 18.04
CA LYS A 50 -25.46 12.02 16.99
C LYS A 50 -24.94 12.87 15.83
N LEU A 51 -25.70 13.89 15.41
CA LEU A 51 -25.28 14.81 14.35
C LEU A 51 -24.08 15.64 14.79
N SER A 52 -24.06 16.12 16.04
CA SER A 52 -22.93 16.86 16.58
C SER A 52 -21.66 16.00 16.73
N ASP A 53 -21.80 14.73 17.10
CA ASP A 53 -20.69 13.80 17.23
C ASP A 53 -20.14 13.42 15.85
N ALA A 54 -21.02 13.16 14.87
CA ALA A 54 -20.64 12.94 13.49
C ALA A 54 -19.91 14.16 12.89
N GLN A 55 -20.38 15.38 13.16
CA GLN A 55 -19.71 16.59 12.70
C GLN A 55 -18.30 16.75 13.30
N LYS A 56 -18.10 16.38 14.57
CA LYS A 56 -16.77 16.37 15.20
C LYS A 56 -15.85 15.33 14.55
N GLN A 57 -16.37 14.14 14.24
CA GLN A 57 -15.63 13.11 13.53
C GLN A 57 -15.20 13.58 12.14
N ILE A 58 -16.11 14.18 11.37
CA ILE A 58 -15.81 14.76 10.05
C ILE A 58 -14.68 15.79 10.15
N LYS A 59 -14.75 16.72 11.10
CA LYS A 59 -13.67 17.72 11.31
C LYS A 59 -12.34 17.08 11.70
N SER A 60 -12.35 15.99 12.47
CA SER A 60 -11.12 15.28 12.82
C SER A 60 -10.50 14.55 11.63
N LEU A 61 -11.34 13.96 10.76
CA LEU A 61 -10.91 13.32 9.53
C LEU A 61 -10.37 14.34 8.52
N GLU A 62 -11.01 15.50 8.41
CA GLU A 62 -10.54 16.61 7.57
C GLU A 62 -9.14 17.08 8.00
N LYS A 63 -8.91 17.28 9.31
CA LYS A 63 -7.58 17.61 9.84
C LYS A 63 -6.55 16.52 9.58
N MET A 64 -6.94 15.24 9.67
CA MET A 64 -6.06 14.12 9.36
C MET A 64 -5.71 14.09 7.87
N ALA A 65 -6.69 14.31 6.99
CA ALA A 65 -6.48 14.39 5.55
C ALA A 65 -5.56 15.58 5.17
N GLU A 66 -5.72 16.73 5.82
CA GLU A 66 -4.80 17.87 5.66
C GLU A 66 -3.38 17.55 6.12
N ALA A 67 -3.22 16.83 7.24
CA ALA A 67 -1.91 16.41 7.73
C ALA A 67 -1.21 15.45 6.75
N ILE A 68 -1.93 14.44 6.26
CA ILE A 68 -1.42 13.49 5.26
C ILE A 68 -1.03 14.21 3.97
N ARG A 69 -1.85 15.18 3.52
CA ARG A 69 -1.53 15.98 2.32
C ARG A 69 -0.26 16.80 2.48
N LYS A 70 0.00 17.35 3.67
CA LYS A 70 1.25 18.06 3.97
C LYS A 70 2.45 17.12 3.98
N GLU A 71 2.34 15.98 4.66
CA GLU A 71 3.41 14.98 4.74
C GLU A 71 3.78 14.43 3.34
N LEU A 72 2.78 14.16 2.49
CA LEU A 72 3.01 13.72 1.12
C LEU A 72 3.75 14.78 0.28
N LEU A 73 3.41 16.05 0.47
CA LEU A 73 4.07 17.16 -0.23
C LEU A 73 5.53 17.33 0.24
N GLU A 74 5.79 17.19 1.55
CA GLU A 74 7.15 17.21 2.11
C GLU A 74 7.98 16.02 1.62
N ALA A 75 7.40 14.80 1.61
CA ALA A 75 8.08 13.61 1.09
C ALA A 75 8.46 13.76 -0.39
N LYS A 76 7.58 14.35 -1.20
CA LYS A 76 7.87 14.66 -2.60
C LYS A 76 9.02 15.65 -2.76
N GLN A 77 9.05 16.70 -1.94
CA GLN A 77 10.17 17.65 -1.95
C GLN A 77 11.50 16.99 -1.57
N HIS A 78 11.49 16.11 -0.56
CA HIS A 78 12.69 15.34 -0.19
C HIS A 78 13.19 14.48 -1.36
N GLN A 79 12.29 13.80 -2.06
CA GLN A 79 12.63 13.01 -3.24
C GLN A 79 13.26 13.86 -4.35
N ASP A 80 12.69 15.04 -4.64
CA ASP A 80 13.23 15.96 -5.64
C ASP A 80 14.63 16.47 -5.25
N ILE A 81 14.84 16.79 -3.97
CA ILE A 81 16.16 17.20 -3.43
C ILE A 81 17.19 16.07 -3.59
N ASP A 82 16.82 14.84 -3.29
CA ASP A 82 17.74 13.71 -3.41
C ASP A 82 18.07 13.39 -4.87
N GLN A 83 17.11 13.53 -5.78
CA GLN A 83 17.39 13.43 -7.22
C GLN A 83 18.33 14.54 -7.70
N LEU A 84 18.14 15.78 -7.21
CA LEU A 84 19.05 16.89 -7.52
C LEU A 84 20.46 16.62 -6.99
N LYS A 85 20.60 16.13 -5.76
CA LYS A 85 21.90 15.73 -5.18
C LYS A 85 22.58 14.61 -5.97
N LEU A 86 21.82 13.62 -6.43
CA LEU A 86 22.36 12.56 -7.29
C LEU A 86 22.84 13.10 -8.64
N LYS A 87 22.09 14.01 -9.26
CA LYS A 87 22.50 14.66 -10.52
C LYS A 87 23.75 15.52 -10.34
N THR A 88 23.81 16.33 -9.28
CA THR A 88 25.00 17.16 -9.00
C THR A 88 26.21 16.30 -8.64
N SER A 89 26.03 15.22 -7.88
CA SER A 89 27.11 14.27 -7.57
C SER A 89 27.62 13.55 -8.82
N LYS A 90 26.74 13.16 -9.75
CA LYS A 90 27.14 12.55 -11.03
C LYS A 90 27.92 13.53 -11.89
N SER A 91 27.42 14.76 -12.07
CA SER A 91 28.12 15.83 -12.78
C SER A 91 29.50 16.11 -12.17
N SER A 92 29.58 16.20 -10.84
CA SER A 92 30.85 16.42 -10.13
C SER A 92 31.83 15.25 -10.32
N ALA A 93 31.34 14.00 -10.30
CA ALA A 93 32.19 12.83 -10.55
C ALA A 93 32.71 12.79 -12.01
N GLU A 94 31.90 13.22 -12.97
CA GLU A 94 32.31 13.35 -14.38
C GLU A 94 33.36 14.45 -14.57
N GLU A 95 33.19 15.61 -13.93
CA GLU A 95 34.20 16.67 -13.91
C GLU A 95 35.54 16.18 -13.32
N LEU A 96 35.50 15.44 -12.21
CA LEU A 96 36.72 14.84 -11.62
C LEU A 96 37.38 13.82 -12.56
N ARG A 97 36.60 13.00 -13.27
CA ARG A 97 37.14 12.06 -14.27
C ARG A 97 37.82 12.82 -15.41
N GLN A 98 37.21 13.89 -15.90
CA GLN A 98 37.79 14.71 -16.96
C GLN A 98 39.08 15.39 -16.51
N ALA A 99 39.11 15.93 -15.28
CA ALA A 99 40.31 16.52 -14.71
C ALA A 99 41.45 15.51 -14.54
N LEU A 100 41.16 14.28 -14.13
CA LEU A 100 42.15 13.20 -14.04
C LEU A 100 42.69 12.79 -15.41
N LEU A 101 41.84 12.73 -16.43
CA LEU A 101 42.27 12.44 -17.80
C LEU A 101 43.17 13.56 -18.35
N ASP A 102 42.84 14.83 -18.11
CA ASP A 102 43.69 15.96 -18.50
C ASP A 102 45.04 15.96 -17.75
N ALA A 103 45.03 15.72 -16.43
CA ALA A 103 46.24 15.59 -15.63
C ALA A 103 47.15 14.46 -16.13
N ARG A 104 46.58 13.31 -16.51
CA ARG A 104 47.33 12.18 -17.09
C ARG A 104 47.99 12.54 -18.42
N LYS A 105 47.27 13.24 -19.31
CA LYS A 105 47.83 13.73 -20.59
C LYS A 105 48.98 14.71 -20.35
N ARG A 106 48.84 15.63 -19.40
CA ARG A 106 49.91 16.57 -19.02
C ARG A 106 51.14 15.85 -18.46
N LEU A 107 50.95 14.79 -17.68
CA LEU A 107 52.05 13.98 -17.15
C LEU A 107 52.80 13.26 -18.27
N GLU A 108 52.08 12.67 -19.23
CA GLU A 108 52.67 12.00 -20.40
C GLU A 108 53.52 12.98 -21.26
N ILE A 109 53.03 14.21 -21.45
CA ILE A 109 53.81 15.27 -22.13
C ILE A 109 55.07 15.64 -21.33
N ALA A 110 54.97 15.74 -20.01
CA ALA A 110 56.13 16.05 -19.16
C ALA A 110 57.17 14.91 -19.18
N GLU A 111 56.72 13.66 -19.13
CA GLU A 111 57.60 12.48 -19.17
C GLU A 111 58.35 12.39 -20.50
N THR A 112 57.66 12.60 -21.62
CA THR A 112 58.29 12.63 -22.94
C THR A 112 59.30 13.78 -23.07
N ALA A 113 59.01 14.96 -22.50
CA ALA A 113 59.93 16.09 -22.48
C ALA A 113 61.18 15.83 -21.61
N VAL A 114 61.04 15.18 -20.44
CA VAL A 114 62.17 14.77 -19.60
C VAL A 114 63.03 13.74 -20.32
N LYS A 115 62.42 12.72 -20.92
CA LYS A 115 63.13 11.69 -21.68
C LYS A 115 63.89 12.27 -22.88
N ALA A 116 63.32 13.27 -23.57
CA ALA A 116 63.99 13.99 -24.65
C ALA A 116 65.20 14.79 -24.15
N ARG A 117 65.09 15.44 -22.98
CA ARG A 117 66.22 16.15 -22.34
C ARG A 117 67.33 15.19 -21.92
N GLU A 118 67.01 14.07 -21.28
CA GLU A 118 68.00 13.05 -20.93
C GLU A 118 68.74 12.50 -22.15
N ALA A 119 68.02 12.28 -23.26
CA ALA A 119 68.64 11.84 -24.52
C ALA A 119 69.59 12.90 -25.09
N ALA A 120 69.19 14.19 -25.05
CA ALA A 120 70.03 15.30 -25.49
C ALA A 120 71.27 15.47 -24.60
N GLU A 121 71.15 15.32 -23.28
CA GLU A 121 72.27 15.41 -22.33
C GLU A 121 73.26 14.26 -22.53
N LYS A 122 72.77 13.03 -22.73
CA LYS A 122 73.63 11.88 -23.08
C LYS A 122 74.40 12.12 -24.38
N ALA A 123 73.73 12.61 -25.42
CA ALA A 123 74.36 12.96 -26.69
C ALA A 123 75.43 14.05 -26.53
N ALA A 124 75.14 15.11 -25.77
CA ALA A 124 76.11 16.16 -25.47
C ALA A 124 77.32 15.67 -24.65
N SER A 125 77.12 14.71 -23.73
CA SER A 125 78.22 14.11 -22.96
C SER A 125 79.12 13.20 -23.81
N SER A 126 78.57 12.47 -24.77
CA SER A 126 79.37 11.68 -25.73
C SER A 126 80.12 12.57 -26.71
N GLU A 127 79.49 13.66 -27.16
CA GLU A 127 80.10 14.61 -28.10
C GLU A 127 81.22 15.45 -27.43
N ALA A 128 81.07 15.78 -26.14
CA ALA A 128 82.14 16.38 -25.34
C ALA A 128 83.34 15.45 -25.10
N THR A 129 83.17 14.12 -25.26
CA THR A 129 84.27 13.15 -25.21
C THR A 129 84.95 12.99 -26.57
N GLU A 130 84.25 13.27 -27.68
CA GLU A 130 84.81 13.22 -29.04
C GLU A 130 85.41 14.56 -29.53
N MET A 131 85.16 15.69 -28.85
CA MET A 131 85.79 16.98 -29.18
C MET A 131 87.26 17.15 -28.73
N SER A 132 87.97 16.06 -28.36
CA SER A 132 89.44 16.02 -28.42
C SER A 132 89.98 15.62 -29.80
N GLU A 133 89.14 15.37 -30.80
CA GLU A 133 89.63 15.09 -32.15
C GLU A 133 88.74 15.68 -33.24
N LYS A 134 89.15 16.89 -33.68
CA LYS A 134 89.14 17.34 -35.08
C LYS A 134 87.89 18.07 -35.59
N ALA A 135 88.19 19.08 -36.41
CA ALA A 135 87.32 20.17 -36.83
C ALA A 135 86.61 19.95 -38.19
N ALA A 136 85.36 20.45 -38.26
CA ALA A 136 84.66 21.08 -39.41
C ALA A 136 84.39 20.25 -40.70
N PRO A 137 83.61 20.76 -41.69
CA PRO A 137 82.13 20.88 -41.68
C PRO A 137 81.47 20.34 -43.00
N ALA A 138 80.19 19.94 -43.00
CA ALA A 138 79.33 19.84 -44.22
C ALA A 138 77.91 19.33 -43.88
N VAL A 139 76.83 20.07 -44.19
CA VAL A 139 75.96 19.98 -45.41
C VAL A 139 74.94 18.83 -45.40
N ALA A 140 73.67 19.25 -45.22
CA ALA A 140 72.44 18.88 -45.94
C ALA A 140 71.58 17.61 -45.63
N THR A 141 70.27 17.92 -45.58
CA THR A 141 69.08 17.21 -46.11
C THR A 141 68.39 16.06 -45.35
N THR A 142 67.05 16.22 -45.27
CA THR A 142 65.96 15.21 -45.29
C THR A 142 65.82 14.25 -44.10
N ASN A 143 64.67 14.26 -43.42
CA ASN A 143 63.61 13.29 -43.73
C ASN A 143 62.30 13.51 -42.97
N SER A 144 61.22 13.16 -43.67
CA SER A 144 59.82 13.12 -43.28
C SER A 144 59.55 12.30 -42.03
N ASN A 145 58.64 12.75 -41.17
CA ASN A 145 57.97 11.85 -40.23
C ASN A 145 56.45 12.08 -40.15
N LYS A 146 55.79 11.24 -40.95
CA LYS A 146 54.47 10.60 -40.82
C LYS A 146 53.60 11.04 -39.63
N LEU A 147 52.58 11.83 -39.97
CA LEU A 147 51.39 12.12 -39.20
C LEU A 147 50.60 10.81 -38.98
N VAL A 148 50.44 10.38 -37.72
CA VAL A 148 49.56 9.26 -37.34
C VAL A 148 48.19 9.84 -37.02
N GLN A 149 47.22 9.50 -37.87
CA GLN A 149 45.79 9.75 -37.67
C GLN A 149 45.26 8.86 -36.54
N THR A 150 44.67 9.51 -35.55
CA THR A 150 43.79 8.91 -34.54
C THR A 150 42.46 8.56 -35.20
N PRO A 151 41.96 7.31 -35.12
CA PRO A 151 40.60 7.00 -35.53
C PRO A 151 39.60 7.40 -34.46
N GLU A 152 38.65 8.23 -34.87
CA GLU A 152 37.44 8.61 -34.18
C GLU A 152 36.41 7.47 -34.33
N PRO A 153 35.75 6.98 -33.26
CA PRO A 153 34.67 6.02 -33.42
C PRO A 153 33.37 6.74 -33.80
N GLU A 154 32.96 6.58 -35.06
CA GLU A 154 31.59 6.82 -35.51
C GLU A 154 30.64 5.89 -34.74
N ILE A 155 29.74 6.48 -33.97
CA ILE A 155 28.61 5.80 -33.34
C ILE A 155 27.44 5.97 -34.29
N ASP A 156 27.07 4.90 -34.98
CA ASP A 156 25.88 4.85 -35.82
C ASP A 156 24.62 5.12 -34.99
N PRO A 157 23.68 5.95 -35.49
CA PRO A 157 22.38 6.11 -34.88
C PRO A 157 21.55 4.84 -35.11
N PHE A 158 21.18 4.15 -34.03
CA PHE A 158 20.23 3.05 -34.06
C PHE A 158 18.92 3.49 -34.72
N GLU A 159 18.73 3.05 -35.96
CA GLU A 159 17.51 3.17 -36.74
C GLU A 159 16.48 2.16 -36.21
N ASN A 160 15.56 2.63 -35.36
CA ASN A 160 14.42 1.85 -34.89
C ASN A 160 13.39 1.73 -36.03
N LYS A 161 13.50 0.62 -36.75
CA LYS A 161 12.51 0.12 -37.71
C LYS A 161 11.24 -0.30 -36.97
N PRO A 162 10.06 0.31 -37.25
CA PRO A 162 8.80 -0.17 -36.71
C PRO A 162 8.34 -1.37 -37.54
N GLU A 163 8.63 -2.58 -37.06
CA GLU A 163 8.10 -3.80 -37.66
C GLU A 163 6.66 -4.03 -37.17
N SER A 164 5.76 -3.49 -37.97
CA SER A 164 4.38 -3.92 -38.12
C SER A 164 4.33 -5.43 -38.44
N ALA A 165 3.53 -6.19 -37.69
CA ALA A 165 2.31 -6.83 -38.20
C ALA A 165 1.88 -7.99 -37.29
N ALA A 166 0.62 -7.90 -36.86
CA ALA A 166 -0.33 -9.00 -36.78
C ALA A 166 0.17 -10.35 -36.24
N ASP A 167 -0.15 -10.61 -34.97
CA ASP A 167 -0.78 -11.89 -34.68
C ASP A 167 -1.99 -11.67 -33.77
N GLY A 168 -3.16 -11.92 -34.33
CA GLY A 168 -4.43 -11.86 -33.64
C GLY A 168 -4.58 -13.08 -32.75
N VAL A 169 -3.94 -13.05 -31.58
CA VAL A 169 -4.32 -13.92 -30.48
C VAL A 169 -5.44 -13.21 -29.74
N THR A 170 -6.67 -13.57 -30.11
CA THR A 170 -7.84 -13.48 -29.24
C THR A 170 -7.54 -14.30 -27.99
N LEU A 171 -6.84 -13.69 -27.04
CA LEU A 171 -6.85 -14.12 -25.65
C LEU A 171 -8.27 -13.80 -25.17
N ASP A 172 -9.17 -14.76 -25.32
CA ASP A 172 -10.28 -14.95 -24.37
C ASP A 172 -9.64 -15.15 -23.00
N LEU A 173 -9.15 -14.06 -22.42
CA LEU A 173 -8.96 -13.91 -21.00
C LEU A 173 -10.37 -13.81 -20.42
N GLU A 174 -11.02 -14.97 -20.32
CA GLU A 174 -11.91 -15.26 -19.20
C GLU A 174 -11.06 -15.08 -17.93
N LEU A 175 -10.79 -13.82 -17.59
CA LEU A 175 -10.41 -13.40 -16.25
C LEU A 175 -11.66 -13.61 -15.40
N GLU A 176 -11.99 -14.87 -15.15
CA GLU A 176 -12.66 -15.26 -13.93
C GLU A 176 -11.78 -14.67 -12.83
N PHE A 177 -12.10 -13.45 -12.38
CA PHE A 177 -11.51 -12.89 -11.17
C PHE A 177 -12.03 -13.76 -10.03
N GLU A 178 -11.28 -14.85 -9.84
CA GLU A 178 -11.41 -15.85 -8.80
C GLU A 178 -11.49 -15.11 -7.47
N ALA A 179 -12.66 -15.13 -6.86
CA ALA A 179 -12.82 -14.70 -5.49
C ALA A 179 -11.74 -15.36 -4.60
N GLY A 180 -10.85 -14.56 -4.01
CA GLY A 180 -9.70 -15.09 -3.28
C GLY A 180 -8.54 -14.11 -3.12
N LEU A 181 -7.43 -14.62 -2.60
CA LEU A 181 -6.12 -13.98 -2.58
C LEU A 181 -5.54 -13.95 -3.98
N SER A 182 -5.14 -12.76 -4.46
CA SER A 182 -4.38 -12.66 -5.70
C SER A 182 -3.04 -13.38 -5.61
N GLU A 183 -2.52 -13.84 -6.75
CA GLU A 183 -1.22 -14.53 -6.84
C GLU A 183 -0.09 -13.73 -6.15
N ASN A 184 -0.03 -12.42 -6.43
CA ASN A 184 0.96 -11.52 -5.84
C ASN A 184 0.80 -11.42 -4.31
N GLN A 185 -0.44 -11.39 -3.80
CA GLN A 185 -0.67 -11.39 -2.35
C GLN A 185 -0.27 -12.72 -1.73
N ARG A 186 -0.43 -13.83 -2.45
CA ARG A 186 -0.03 -15.16 -2.00
C ARG A 186 1.49 -15.26 -1.83
N GLU A 187 2.24 -14.85 -2.83
CA GLU A 187 3.71 -14.83 -2.77
C GLU A 187 4.20 -13.92 -1.65
N HIS A 188 3.65 -12.70 -1.57
CA HIS A 188 4.01 -11.75 -0.52
C HIS A 188 3.65 -12.27 0.89
N LEU A 189 2.55 -13.01 1.01
CA LEU A 189 2.14 -13.63 2.27
C LEU A 189 3.17 -14.69 2.71
N ILE A 190 3.68 -15.51 1.79
CA ILE A 190 4.71 -16.53 2.10
C ILE A 190 5.98 -15.85 2.62
N ASP A 191 6.49 -14.85 1.92
CA ASP A 191 7.73 -14.14 2.31
C ASP A 191 7.62 -13.49 3.70
N LEU A 192 6.43 -12.99 4.05
CA LEU A 192 6.18 -12.38 5.35
C LEU A 192 5.98 -13.39 6.47
N LEU A 193 5.58 -14.63 6.17
CA LEU A 193 5.32 -15.67 7.16
C LEU A 193 6.61 -16.41 7.60
N ASP A 194 7.57 -16.57 6.69
CA ASP A 194 8.88 -17.22 6.91
C ASP A 194 9.59 -16.83 8.24
N PRO A 195 9.70 -15.54 8.62
CA PRO A 195 10.36 -15.15 9.87
C PRO A 195 9.51 -15.36 11.13
N GLY A 196 8.26 -15.81 10.98
CA GLY A 196 7.24 -15.84 12.02
C GLY A 196 7.30 -17.03 12.97
N PRO A 197 6.85 -16.87 14.22
CA PRO A 197 6.61 -18.00 15.12
C PRO A 197 5.47 -18.88 14.61
N LYS A 198 5.78 -20.13 14.24
CA LYS A 198 4.81 -21.11 13.73
C LYS A 198 3.94 -21.65 14.88
N GLY A 199 2.64 -21.81 14.61
CA GLY A 199 1.65 -22.17 15.63
C GLY A 199 0.51 -23.04 15.12
N ASN A 200 -0.42 -23.35 16.02
CA ASN A 200 -1.67 -24.04 15.67
C ASN A 200 -2.75 -23.01 15.33
N LEU A 201 -3.48 -23.24 14.24
CA LEU A 201 -4.47 -22.30 13.73
C LEU A 201 -5.76 -23.01 13.36
N ASP A 202 -6.88 -22.47 13.84
CA ASP A 202 -8.22 -22.93 13.47
C ASP A 202 -8.80 -21.94 12.45
N ILE A 203 -9.13 -22.40 11.26
CA ILE A 203 -9.67 -21.55 10.19
C ILE A 203 -11.17 -21.83 10.03
N PHE A 204 -11.97 -20.78 10.10
CA PHE A 204 -13.42 -20.83 9.93
C PHE A 204 -13.84 -19.98 8.74
N CYS A 205 -14.84 -20.43 7.99
CA CYS A 205 -15.49 -19.61 6.95
C CYS A 205 -17.00 -19.50 7.21
N VAL A 206 -17.60 -18.45 6.64
CA VAL A 206 -19.05 -18.21 6.74
C VAL A 206 -19.80 -19.26 5.90
N MET A 207 -20.69 -20.00 6.55
CA MET A 207 -21.54 -20.97 5.86
C MET A 207 -22.43 -20.30 4.80
N GLY A 208 -22.43 -20.85 3.58
CA GLY A 208 -23.26 -20.37 2.48
C GLY A 208 -22.64 -19.24 1.64
N ASN A 209 -21.36 -18.91 1.85
CA ASN A 209 -20.62 -17.96 1.03
C ASN A 209 -19.40 -18.65 0.38
N GLU A 210 -19.45 -18.82 -0.95
CA GLU A 210 -18.41 -19.52 -1.71
C GLU A 210 -17.08 -18.77 -1.70
N ASN A 211 -17.11 -17.43 -1.85
CA ASN A 211 -15.91 -16.57 -1.84
C ASN A 211 -15.15 -16.69 -0.51
N SER A 212 -15.87 -16.72 0.61
CA SER A 212 -15.32 -16.92 1.96
C SER A 212 -14.68 -18.30 2.10
N GLU A 213 -15.30 -19.33 1.55
CA GLU A 213 -14.75 -20.70 1.54
C GLU A 213 -13.49 -20.82 0.69
N LEU A 214 -13.48 -20.25 -0.51
CA LEU A 214 -12.31 -20.24 -1.40
C LEU A 214 -11.14 -19.49 -0.77
N THR A 215 -11.39 -18.29 -0.25
CA THR A 215 -10.38 -17.48 0.44
C THR A 215 -9.83 -18.22 1.66
N ALA A 216 -10.69 -18.87 2.45
CA ALA A 216 -10.26 -19.66 3.60
C ALA A 216 -9.38 -20.85 3.21
N LYS A 217 -9.71 -21.57 2.12
CA LYS A 217 -8.89 -22.67 1.60
C LYS A 217 -7.54 -22.18 1.08
N GLN A 218 -7.49 -21.03 0.41
CA GLN A 218 -6.24 -20.45 -0.06
C GLN A 218 -5.35 -20.02 1.12
N ILE A 219 -5.90 -19.34 2.13
CA ILE A 219 -5.16 -18.99 3.36
C ILE A 219 -4.64 -20.25 4.05
N GLU A 220 -5.46 -21.28 4.16
CA GLU A 220 -5.09 -22.56 4.76
C GLU A 220 -3.93 -23.24 4.01
N ALA A 221 -4.02 -23.30 2.68
CA ALA A 221 -2.97 -23.87 1.84
C ALA A 221 -1.63 -23.12 1.98
N VAL A 222 -1.68 -21.78 2.02
CA VAL A 222 -0.47 -20.95 2.18
C VAL A 222 0.16 -21.14 3.54
N LEU A 223 -0.64 -21.12 4.61
CA LEU A 223 -0.15 -21.35 5.97
C LEU A 223 0.41 -22.77 6.11
N ALA A 224 -0.25 -23.78 5.56
CA ALA A 224 0.22 -25.16 5.57
C ALA A 224 1.52 -25.33 4.77
N ALA A 225 1.68 -24.64 3.64
CA ALA A 225 2.90 -24.63 2.84
C ALA A 225 4.09 -24.04 3.61
N ASP A 226 3.87 -23.00 4.40
CA ASP A 226 4.86 -22.46 5.35
C ASP A 226 4.96 -23.31 6.65
N GLY A 227 4.34 -24.50 6.72
CA GLY A 227 4.51 -25.42 7.86
C GLY A 227 3.79 -24.98 9.14
N TRP A 228 2.75 -24.15 9.03
CA TRP A 228 1.81 -23.93 10.13
C TRP A 228 0.94 -25.17 10.32
N LYS A 229 0.51 -25.41 11.57
CA LYS A 229 -0.39 -26.52 11.88
C LYS A 229 -1.83 -26.04 11.79
N THR A 230 -2.49 -26.34 10.68
CA THR A 230 -3.92 -26.05 10.45
C THR A 230 -4.77 -27.27 10.77
N ASN A 231 -6.00 -27.05 11.27
CA ASN A 231 -6.99 -28.13 11.46
C ASN A 231 -7.98 -28.22 10.27
N GLY A 232 -7.56 -27.72 9.10
CA GLY A 232 -8.43 -27.51 7.94
C GLY A 232 -9.40 -26.33 8.10
N VAL A 233 -10.28 -26.17 7.12
CA VAL A 233 -11.30 -25.10 7.08
C VAL A 233 -12.65 -25.64 7.58
N ALA A 234 -13.14 -25.08 8.68
CA ALA A 234 -14.45 -25.41 9.24
C ALA A 234 -15.53 -24.39 8.82
N LYS A 235 -16.69 -24.87 8.38
CA LYS A 235 -17.84 -24.00 8.05
C LYS A 235 -18.65 -23.70 9.31
N SER A 236 -18.93 -22.44 9.58
CA SER A 236 -19.74 -22.04 10.73
C SER A 236 -20.81 -21.03 10.34
N ALA A 237 -22.00 -21.16 10.93
CA ALA A 237 -23.07 -20.18 10.78
C ALA A 237 -22.85 -19.03 11.76
N PHE A 238 -22.78 -17.80 11.24
CA PHE A 238 -22.63 -16.59 12.02
C PHE A 238 -23.89 -15.73 11.88
N ALA A 239 -24.47 -15.30 13.00
CA ALA A 239 -25.67 -14.46 12.98
C ALA A 239 -25.42 -13.09 12.31
N ASN A 240 -24.21 -12.55 12.51
CA ASN A 240 -23.73 -11.33 11.87
C ASN A 240 -22.32 -11.62 11.33
N PRO A 241 -22.18 -12.02 10.05
CA PRO A 241 -20.86 -12.25 9.47
C PRO A 241 -20.09 -10.92 9.42
N HIS A 242 -18.84 -10.94 9.87
CA HIS A 242 -17.96 -9.78 9.77
C HIS A 242 -17.46 -9.62 8.34
N LYS A 243 -16.93 -8.43 8.02
CA LYS A 243 -16.24 -8.16 6.75
C LYS A 243 -14.75 -8.44 6.92
N GLY A 244 -14.13 -9.07 5.93
CA GLY A 244 -12.70 -9.41 5.93
C GLY A 244 -12.33 -10.55 6.90
N LEU A 245 -11.13 -10.48 7.49
CA LEU A 245 -10.62 -11.45 8.45
C LEU A 245 -10.90 -11.00 9.90
N LEU A 246 -11.33 -11.93 10.73
CA LEU A 246 -11.50 -11.74 12.17
C LEU A 246 -10.64 -12.75 12.93
N LEU A 247 -9.63 -12.24 13.63
CA LEU A 247 -8.79 -13.00 14.55
C LEU A 247 -9.49 -13.06 15.91
N VAL A 248 -9.73 -14.27 16.39
CA VAL A 248 -10.37 -14.49 17.69
C VAL A 248 -9.43 -15.24 18.62
N VAL A 249 -9.27 -14.68 19.82
CA VAL A 249 -8.52 -15.27 20.92
C VAL A 249 -9.41 -15.38 22.16
N ASN A 250 -9.17 -16.37 23.02
CA ASN A 250 -9.96 -16.56 24.23
C ASN A 250 -9.85 -15.35 25.19
N SER A 251 -8.61 -14.96 25.50
CA SER A 251 -8.28 -13.87 26.42
C SER A 251 -6.99 -13.19 25.98
N LYS A 252 -6.71 -11.99 26.52
CA LYS A 252 -5.46 -11.27 26.25
C LYS A 252 -4.24 -11.96 26.88
N GLU A 253 -4.43 -12.65 28.00
CA GLU A 253 -3.36 -13.32 28.76
C GLU A 253 -2.97 -14.66 28.13
N THR A 254 -3.94 -15.37 27.55
CA THR A 254 -3.73 -16.66 26.87
C THR A 254 -3.60 -16.51 25.36
N ALA A 255 -3.44 -15.28 24.85
CA ALA A 255 -3.27 -15.04 23.43
C ALA A 255 -1.88 -15.55 22.99
N PRO A 256 -1.80 -16.41 21.96
CA PRO A 256 -0.50 -16.86 21.48
C PRO A 256 0.31 -15.69 20.91
N SER A 257 1.63 -15.72 21.08
CA SER A 257 2.55 -14.66 20.61
C SER A 257 2.40 -14.38 19.11
N TYR A 258 2.11 -15.40 18.32
CA TYR A 258 1.92 -15.32 16.86
C TYR A 258 0.64 -14.61 16.42
N ALA A 259 -0.34 -14.37 17.32
CA ALA A 259 -1.58 -13.66 16.96
C ALA A 259 -1.32 -12.23 16.47
N SER A 260 -0.45 -11.51 17.20
CA SER A 260 -0.06 -10.13 16.85
C SER A 260 0.80 -10.05 15.58
N PHE A 261 1.50 -11.14 15.26
CA PHE A 261 2.30 -11.26 14.05
C PHE A 261 1.39 -11.45 12.84
N LEU A 262 0.49 -12.44 12.87
CA LEU A 262 -0.46 -12.70 11.78
C LEU A 262 -1.38 -11.51 11.51
N GLN A 263 -1.82 -10.81 12.56
CA GLN A 263 -2.60 -9.59 12.37
C GLN A 263 -1.87 -8.56 11.51
N ARG A 264 -0.57 -8.35 11.78
CA ARG A 264 0.26 -7.42 11.01
C ARG A 264 0.49 -7.91 9.59
N VAL A 265 0.87 -9.18 9.43
CA VAL A 265 1.12 -9.79 8.11
C VAL A 265 -0.11 -9.67 7.22
N PHE A 266 -1.29 -10.06 7.71
CA PHE A 266 -2.53 -9.96 6.94
C PHE A 266 -2.90 -8.50 6.60
N SER A 267 -2.67 -7.55 7.52
CA SER A 267 -2.86 -6.13 7.22
C SER A 267 -1.86 -5.60 6.19
N THR A 268 -0.61 -6.05 6.20
CA THR A 268 0.44 -5.63 5.26
C THR A 268 0.12 -6.06 3.82
N ILE A 269 -0.45 -7.25 3.62
CA ILE A 269 -0.89 -7.72 2.28
C ILE A 269 -2.22 -7.07 1.81
N GLY A 270 -2.77 -6.14 2.59
CA GLY A 270 -3.96 -5.38 2.24
C GLY A 270 -5.30 -6.02 2.62
N LEU A 271 -5.30 -7.10 3.43
CA LEU A 271 -6.56 -7.66 3.93
C LEU A 271 -7.13 -6.80 5.05
N THR A 272 -8.46 -6.65 5.07
CA THR A 272 -9.16 -6.02 6.20
C THR A 272 -9.16 -7.00 7.37
N VAL A 273 -8.47 -6.65 8.45
CA VAL A 273 -8.29 -7.53 9.60
C VAL A 273 -8.83 -6.87 10.87
N SER A 274 -9.59 -7.63 11.65
CA SER A 274 -10.11 -7.24 12.95
C SER A 274 -9.74 -8.29 13.99
N ALA A 275 -9.69 -7.89 15.27
CA ALA A 275 -9.40 -8.79 16.37
C ALA A 275 -10.51 -8.70 17.43
N LYS A 276 -10.91 -9.85 17.98
CA LYS A 276 -11.93 -9.95 19.04
C LYS A 276 -11.51 -10.95 20.11
N ILE A 277 -11.87 -10.65 21.35
CA ILE A 277 -11.70 -11.56 22.48
C ILE A 277 -13.02 -12.28 22.74
N ASP A 278 -13.02 -13.61 22.75
CA ASP A 278 -14.21 -14.42 23.00
C ASP A 278 -13.86 -15.73 23.73
N LYS A 279 -14.39 -15.88 24.95
CA LYS A 279 -14.12 -17.01 25.86
C LYS A 279 -14.62 -18.37 25.35
N LYS A 280 -15.41 -18.39 24.26
CA LYS A 280 -15.89 -19.64 23.64
C LYS A 280 -14.76 -20.41 22.95
N TYR A 281 -13.71 -19.73 22.52
CA TYR A 281 -12.61 -20.35 21.77
C TYR A 281 -11.57 -20.95 22.72
N ARG A 282 -10.75 -21.89 22.22
CA ARG A 282 -9.77 -22.60 23.04
C ARG A 282 -8.67 -21.63 23.51
N GLU A 283 -8.19 -21.81 24.75
CA GLU A 283 -7.05 -21.06 25.26
C GLU A 283 -5.76 -21.46 24.54
N TRP A 284 -4.81 -20.53 24.41
CA TRP A 284 -3.54 -20.77 23.72
C TRP A 284 -3.66 -21.17 22.25
N SER A 285 -4.81 -20.92 21.62
CA SER A 285 -5.00 -21.06 20.18
C SER A 285 -5.51 -19.76 19.56
N LEU A 286 -5.34 -19.66 18.24
CA LEU A 286 -5.86 -18.56 17.44
C LEU A 286 -6.86 -19.12 16.45
N SER A 287 -8.05 -18.54 16.44
CA SER A 287 -9.06 -18.84 15.44
C SER A 287 -9.14 -17.69 14.44
N VAL A 288 -9.00 -17.99 13.15
CA VAL A 288 -9.17 -17.03 12.06
C VAL A 288 -10.50 -17.30 11.40
N ILE A 289 -11.37 -16.30 11.41
CA ILE A 289 -12.67 -16.38 10.75
C ILE A 289 -12.61 -15.53 9.49
N VAL A 290 -12.80 -16.16 8.34
CA VAL A 290 -12.93 -15.50 7.05
C VAL A 290 -14.38 -15.09 6.89
N GLY A 291 -14.61 -13.78 6.79
CA GLY A 291 -15.92 -13.17 6.72
C GLY A 291 -16.40 -13.00 5.27
N LEU A 292 -17.23 -11.98 5.06
CA LEU A 292 -17.60 -11.51 3.73
C LEU A 292 -16.42 -10.73 3.13
N VAL A 293 -16.02 -11.11 1.93
CA VAL A 293 -15.09 -10.34 1.10
C VAL A 293 -15.95 -9.44 0.24
N ASP A 294 -15.73 -8.12 0.31
CA ASP A 294 -16.43 -7.18 -0.57
C ASP A 294 -15.82 -7.33 -1.97
N ASP A 295 -16.65 -7.68 -2.96
CA ASP A 295 -16.29 -7.72 -4.39
C ASP A 295 -16.08 -6.29 -4.95
#